data_AF-A0A964VDG8-F1
#
_entry.id   AF-A0A964VDG8-F1
#
_cell.length_a   1.000
_cell.length_b   1.000
_cell.length_c   1.000
_cell.angle_alpha   90.00
_cell.angle_beta   90.00
_cell.angle_gamma   90.00
#
_symmetry.space_group_name_H-M   'P 1'
#
loop_
_entity.id
_entity.type
_entity.pdbx_description
1 polymer ?
#
loop_
_entity_poly.entity_id
_entity_poly.type
_entity_poly.pdbx_seq_one_letter_code
_entity_poly.pdbx_strand_id
1 'polypeptide(L)'
;MRAKENEKKAFLTACICLAIGGLSFRLIMAQLQVYLQKESVPLRSALDELPMTFGNWKQVGKDQQLSDAVVEELGTKNYLDRSYVYKNDSYKGMIQVHIAYYTGMIDTVPHIPERCWGAAGLVMIGTPVLRLQKLDTSKFDLKSGPIQRASGMHYPQATVQEPVTHKNVTVNLPLGDITMTVSMFQDPKHPGHIFIGAYFFIANGSLTPSAIEVRNLSFKLTDRYAYYCKVQFSYRVHEQPEIAITMFDQLASDLLQLLLPQLMRSLPDWPVLENTSTQIPVTSS
;
A
#
# COMPACT_ATOMS: atom_id res chain seq x y z
N MET A 1 13.61 -20.66 55.34
CA MET A 1 12.68 -19.52 55.28
C MET A 1 11.26 -20.02 55.03
N ARG A 2 10.43 -20.12 56.08
CA ARG A 2 8.98 -20.40 55.93
C ARG A 2 8.29 -19.06 55.76
N ALA A 3 7.79 -18.76 54.56
CA ALA A 3 6.90 -17.62 54.36
C ALA A 3 5.73 -17.73 55.37
N LYS A 4 5.45 -16.65 56.11
CA LYS A 4 4.35 -16.60 57.08
C LYS A 4 3.04 -16.91 56.35
N GLU A 5 2.10 -17.60 56.98
CA GLU A 5 0.87 -18.09 56.32
C GLU A 5 0.09 -16.98 55.59
N ASN A 6 0.16 -15.74 56.09
CA ASN A 6 -0.42 -14.57 55.47
C ASN A 6 0.26 -14.16 54.15
N GLU A 7 1.58 -14.33 54.04
CA GLU A 7 2.34 -14.06 52.80
C GLU A 7 1.94 -15.07 51.72
N LYS A 8 1.73 -16.34 52.08
CA LYS A 8 1.24 -17.37 51.15
C LYS A 8 -0.18 -17.07 50.66
N LYS A 9 -1.08 -16.65 51.57
CA LYS A 9 -2.46 -16.24 51.21
C LYS A 9 -2.46 -15.02 50.29
N ALA A 10 -1.66 -13.99 50.59
CA ALA A 10 -1.55 -12.79 49.75
C ALA A 10 -1.00 -13.12 48.36
N PHE A 11 0.04 -13.97 48.29
CA PHE A 11 0.61 -14.42 47.03
C PHE A 11 -0.39 -15.23 46.19
N LEU A 12 -1.15 -16.14 46.83
CA LEU A 12 -2.18 -16.92 46.15
C LEU A 12 -3.30 -16.03 45.62
N THR A 13 -3.77 -15.08 46.42
CA THR A 13 -4.78 -14.09 45.98
C THR A 13 -4.26 -13.28 44.80
N ALA A 14 -3.00 -12.82 44.82
CA ALA A 14 -2.41 -12.10 43.70
C ALA A 14 -2.32 -12.97 42.43
N CYS A 15 -1.93 -14.24 42.55
CA CYS A 15 -1.89 -15.18 41.43
C CYS A 15 -3.29 -15.43 40.85
N ILE A 16 -4.30 -15.61 41.70
CA ILE A 16 -5.69 -15.80 41.28
C ILE A 16 -6.21 -14.54 40.58
N CYS A 17 -5.96 -13.35 41.12
CA CYS A 17 -6.33 -12.08 40.48
C CYS A 17 -5.67 -11.92 39.10
N LEU A 18 -4.39 -12.25 38.97
CA LEU A 18 -3.69 -12.20 37.68
C LEU A 18 -4.24 -13.23 36.68
N ALA A 19 -4.52 -14.45 37.13
CA ALA A 19 -5.11 -15.50 36.28
C ALA A 19 -6.52 -15.13 35.81
N ILE A 20 -7.38 -14.65 36.71
CA ILE A 20 -8.74 -14.19 36.38
C ILE A 20 -8.67 -12.98 35.47
N GLY A 21 -7.79 -12.01 35.74
CA GLY A 21 -7.60 -10.83 34.91
C GLY A 21 -7.14 -11.20 33.50
N GLY A 22 -6.17 -12.10 33.37
CA GLY A 22 -5.66 -12.59 32.08
C GLY A 22 -6.70 -13.37 31.28
N LEU A 23 -7.46 -14.28 31.92
CA LEU A 23 -8.55 -15.01 31.26
C LEU A 23 -9.68 -14.06 30.84
N SER A 24 -10.13 -13.20 31.75
CA SER A 24 -11.19 -12.22 31.48
C SER A 24 -10.80 -11.32 30.32
N PHE A 25 -9.57 -10.82 30.32
CA PHE A 25 -9.05 -10.00 29.23
C PHE A 25 -9.07 -10.75 27.89
N ARG A 26 -8.59 -11.99 27.84
CA ARG A 26 -8.62 -12.81 26.61
C ARG A 26 -10.04 -13.06 26.11
N LEU A 27 -10.96 -13.40 27.02
CA LEU A 27 -12.36 -13.64 26.68
C LEU A 27 -13.03 -12.35 26.16
N ILE A 28 -12.81 -11.21 26.81
CA ILE A 28 -13.34 -9.92 26.38
C ILE A 28 -12.77 -9.53 25.01
N MET A 29 -11.46 -9.69 24.79
CA MET A 29 -10.84 -9.40 23.49
C MET A 29 -11.39 -10.30 22.37
N ALA A 30 -11.59 -11.58 22.63
CA ALA A 30 -12.19 -12.51 21.68
C ALA A 30 -13.65 -12.15 21.37
N GLN A 31 -14.44 -11.81 22.39
CA GLN A 31 -15.83 -11.38 22.22
C GLN A 31 -15.95 -10.05 21.47
N LEU A 32 -15.02 -9.11 21.68
CA LEU A 32 -14.97 -7.81 21.00
C LEU A 32 -14.30 -7.89 19.61
N GLN A 33 -13.87 -9.07 19.16
CA GLN A 33 -13.14 -9.28 17.90
C GLN A 33 -11.90 -8.38 17.77
N VAL A 34 -11.20 -8.11 18.87
CA VAL A 34 -10.01 -7.25 18.88
C VAL A 34 -8.77 -8.08 18.58
N TYR A 35 -8.16 -7.84 17.43
CA TYR A 35 -6.89 -8.43 17.01
C TYR A 35 -5.74 -7.44 17.29
N LEU A 36 -5.03 -7.65 18.40
CA LEU A 36 -3.89 -6.83 18.80
C LEU A 36 -2.65 -7.09 17.92
N GLN A 37 -2.46 -8.34 17.51
CA GLN A 37 -1.42 -8.75 16.57
C GLN A 37 -2.06 -9.07 15.23
N LYS A 38 -1.59 -8.42 14.16
CA LYS A 38 -2.11 -8.63 12.81
C LYS A 38 -1.40 -9.80 12.14
N GLU A 39 -2.19 -10.64 11.48
CA GLU A 39 -1.66 -11.72 10.65
C GLU A 39 -1.23 -11.20 9.27
N SER A 40 -0.15 -11.76 8.76
CA SER A 40 0.34 -11.47 7.41
C SER A 40 -0.54 -12.12 6.35
N VAL A 41 -0.62 -11.46 5.19
CA VAL A 41 -1.34 -11.93 4.02
C VAL A 41 -0.34 -12.01 2.87
N PRO A 42 -0.19 -13.16 2.20
CA PRO A 42 0.68 -13.24 1.04
C PRO A 42 0.08 -12.47 -0.14
N LEU A 43 0.95 -12.02 -1.04
CA LEU A 43 0.54 -11.58 -2.38
C LEU A 43 -0.14 -12.73 -3.13
N ARG A 44 -1.11 -12.43 -3.99
CA ARG A 44 -1.75 -13.43 -4.87
C ARG A 44 -0.84 -13.82 -6.05
N SER A 45 -0.02 -12.89 -6.51
CA SER A 45 1.04 -13.09 -7.51
C SER A 45 2.22 -12.18 -7.18
N ALA A 46 3.41 -12.55 -7.64
CA ALA A 46 4.60 -11.74 -7.40
C ALA A 46 4.52 -10.40 -8.15
N LEU A 47 5.11 -9.34 -7.59
CA LEU A 47 5.00 -8.00 -8.18
C LEU A 47 5.74 -7.87 -9.52
N ASP A 48 6.75 -8.72 -9.77
CA ASP A 48 7.48 -8.79 -11.04
C ASP A 48 6.65 -9.37 -12.19
N GLU A 49 5.55 -10.08 -11.89
CA GLU A 49 4.55 -10.53 -12.88
C GLU A 49 3.70 -9.40 -13.46
N LEU A 50 3.86 -8.15 -12.99
CA LEU A 50 3.22 -7.01 -13.62
C LEU A 50 3.62 -6.95 -15.11
N PRO A 51 2.69 -6.60 -16.03
CA PRO A 51 2.99 -6.52 -17.45
C PRO A 51 4.21 -5.64 -17.76
N MET A 52 5.05 -6.11 -18.68
CA MET A 52 6.14 -5.29 -19.24
C MET A 52 5.62 -4.22 -20.21
N THR A 53 4.35 -4.32 -20.63
CA THR A 53 3.71 -3.40 -21.57
C THR A 53 2.30 -3.06 -21.11
N PHE A 54 1.97 -1.77 -21.13
CA PHE A 54 0.63 -1.26 -20.85
C PHE A 54 0.21 -0.30 -21.96
N GLY A 55 -0.54 -0.79 -22.95
CA GLY A 55 -0.95 0.06 -24.09
C GLY A 55 0.26 0.71 -24.77
N ASN A 56 0.40 2.03 -24.63
CA ASN A 56 1.52 2.81 -25.18
C ASN A 56 2.79 2.81 -24.32
N TRP A 57 2.76 2.17 -23.16
CA TRP A 57 3.88 2.07 -22.23
C TRP A 57 4.64 0.77 -22.42
N LYS A 58 5.97 0.84 -22.35
CA LYS A 58 6.86 -0.32 -22.41
C LYS A 58 7.95 -0.21 -21.35
N GLN A 59 8.27 -1.32 -20.70
CA GLN A 59 9.40 -1.40 -19.79
C GLN A 59 10.71 -1.09 -20.53
N VAL A 60 11.58 -0.32 -19.87
CA VAL A 60 12.95 -0.05 -20.32
C VAL A 60 13.93 -0.55 -19.27
N GLY A 61 14.94 -1.29 -19.72
CA GLY A 61 15.92 -1.90 -18.83
C GLY A 61 15.36 -3.10 -18.05
N LYS A 62 16.14 -3.57 -17.08
CA LYS A 62 15.71 -4.62 -16.13
C LYS A 62 15.14 -3.96 -14.88
N ASP A 63 14.36 -4.72 -14.13
CA ASP A 63 13.90 -4.29 -12.81
C ASP A 63 15.10 -4.00 -11.91
N GLN A 64 15.07 -2.87 -11.22
CA GLN A 64 16.18 -2.45 -10.37
C GLN A 64 16.18 -3.29 -9.10
N GLN A 65 17.33 -3.90 -8.81
CA GLN A 65 17.57 -4.60 -7.56
C GLN A 65 18.17 -3.61 -6.57
N LEU A 66 17.49 -3.42 -5.45
CA LEU A 66 17.97 -2.58 -4.35
C LEU A 66 19.04 -3.36 -3.57
N SER A 67 20.02 -2.65 -3.03
CA SER A 67 21.03 -3.27 -2.17
C SER A 67 20.41 -3.77 -0.87
N ASP A 68 21.04 -4.76 -0.24
CA ASP A 68 20.53 -5.36 1.01
C ASP A 68 20.28 -4.31 2.10
N ALA A 69 21.16 -3.32 2.22
CA ALA A 69 20.99 -2.20 3.17
C ALA A 69 19.74 -1.37 2.86
N VAL A 70 19.45 -1.10 1.58
CA VAL A 70 18.23 -0.37 1.19
C VAL A 70 16.99 -1.23 1.40
N VAL A 71 17.06 -2.55 1.18
CA VAL A 71 15.96 -3.49 1.42
C VAL A 71 15.66 -3.62 2.92
N GLU A 72 16.68 -3.58 3.78
CA GLU A 72 16.54 -3.57 5.23
C GLU A 72 15.81 -2.30 5.70
N GLU A 73 16.26 -1.13 5.25
CA GLU A 73 15.59 0.16 5.53
C GLU A 73 14.18 0.25 4.93
N LEU A 74 13.98 -0.37 3.76
CA LEU A 74 12.66 -0.46 3.12
C LEU A 74 11.68 -1.26 3.99
N GLY A 75 12.17 -2.23 4.78
CA GLY A 75 11.38 -3.06 5.69
C GLY A 75 10.56 -4.15 4.98
N THR A 76 10.80 -4.40 3.69
CA THR A 76 10.15 -5.47 2.94
C THR A 76 11.01 -5.95 1.77
N LYS A 77 10.92 -7.25 1.49
CA LYS A 77 11.51 -7.88 0.29
C LYS A 77 10.53 -7.95 -0.88
N ASN A 78 9.25 -7.66 -0.64
CA ASN A 78 8.23 -7.64 -1.68
C ASN A 78 8.16 -6.25 -2.28
N TYR A 79 9.03 -6.00 -3.26
CA TYR A 79 9.06 -4.74 -3.99
C TYR A 79 9.25 -4.94 -5.49
N LEU A 80 8.86 -3.94 -6.27
CA LEU A 80 9.19 -3.79 -7.67
C LEU A 80 9.71 -2.39 -7.90
N ASP A 81 10.82 -2.27 -8.61
CA ASP A 81 11.32 -1.00 -9.12
C ASP A 81 11.55 -1.12 -10.62
N ARG A 82 10.71 -0.44 -11.42
CA ARG A 82 10.66 -0.62 -12.87
C ARG A 82 10.42 0.69 -13.61
N SER A 83 11.19 0.93 -14.66
CA SER A 83 11.01 2.08 -15.54
C SER A 83 10.15 1.73 -16.76
N TYR A 84 9.16 2.57 -17.04
CA TYR A 84 8.35 2.51 -18.25
C TYR A 84 8.57 3.76 -19.11
N VAL A 85 8.52 3.57 -20.43
CA VAL A 85 8.59 4.64 -21.42
C VAL A 85 7.28 4.73 -22.20
N TYR A 86 6.71 5.93 -22.30
CA TYR A 86 5.54 6.22 -23.10
C TYR A 86 5.93 6.44 -24.57
N LYS A 87 5.33 5.68 -25.49
CA LYS A 87 5.56 5.80 -26.95
C LYS A 87 7.05 5.83 -27.34
N ASN A 88 7.90 5.12 -26.58
CA ASN A 88 9.36 5.10 -26.74
C ASN A 88 10.08 6.46 -26.56
N ASP A 89 9.43 7.48 -26.00
CA ASP A 89 10.06 8.76 -25.65
C ASP A 89 10.82 8.66 -24.32
N SER A 90 12.11 8.36 -24.40
CA SER A 90 12.97 8.17 -23.21
C SER A 90 13.39 9.50 -22.55
N TYR A 91 13.07 10.65 -23.14
CA TYR A 91 13.46 11.97 -22.62
C TYR A 91 12.35 12.63 -21.81
N LYS A 92 11.11 12.55 -22.31
CA LYS A 92 9.93 13.18 -21.69
C LYS A 92 8.85 12.18 -21.27
N GLY A 93 8.93 10.94 -21.73
CA GLY A 93 7.93 9.90 -21.48
C GLY A 93 8.35 8.82 -20.49
N MET A 94 9.47 8.99 -19.77
CA MET A 94 9.98 7.95 -18.86
C MET A 94 9.48 8.16 -17.43
N ILE A 95 8.78 7.18 -16.87
CA ILE A 95 8.36 7.13 -15.47
C ILE A 95 8.93 5.87 -14.81
N GLN A 96 9.57 6.04 -13.65
CA GLN A 96 9.95 4.95 -12.77
C GLN A 96 8.82 4.69 -11.77
N VAL A 97 8.42 3.42 -11.65
CA VAL A 97 7.38 2.95 -10.75
C VAL A 97 8.04 2.11 -9.67
N HIS A 98 7.88 2.53 -8.43
CA HIS A 98 8.32 1.80 -7.25
C HIS A 98 7.08 1.33 -6.46
N ILE A 99 6.97 0.03 -6.25
CA ILE A 99 5.88 -0.61 -5.50
C ILE A 99 6.49 -1.39 -4.36
N ALA A 100 6.00 -1.20 -3.14
CA ALA A 100 6.47 -1.93 -1.96
C ALA A 100 5.29 -2.42 -1.13
N TYR A 101 5.28 -3.72 -0.84
CA TYR A 101 4.19 -4.41 -0.15
C TYR A 101 4.57 -4.80 1.28
N TYR A 102 3.70 -4.47 2.22
CA TYR A 102 3.88 -4.67 3.65
C TYR A 102 2.68 -5.40 4.24
N THR A 103 2.91 -6.33 5.17
CA THR A 103 1.83 -7.11 5.78
C THR A 103 2.19 -7.62 7.17
N GLY A 104 1.17 -7.97 7.98
CA GLY A 104 1.33 -8.49 9.34
C GLY A 104 1.58 -7.37 10.34
N MET A 105 2.55 -7.56 11.23
CA MET A 105 2.98 -6.53 12.18
C MET A 105 3.88 -5.50 11.50
N ILE A 106 3.24 -4.55 10.85
CA ILE A 106 3.87 -3.40 10.21
C ILE A 106 4.15 -2.28 11.23
N ASP A 107 5.32 -2.29 11.85
CA ASP A 107 5.73 -1.28 12.83
C ASP A 107 6.47 -0.07 12.22
N THR A 108 6.77 -0.13 10.92
CA THR A 108 7.54 0.90 10.24
C THR A 108 6.64 1.93 9.56
N VAL A 109 6.96 3.21 9.80
CA VAL A 109 6.39 4.32 9.02
C VAL A 109 6.92 4.22 7.60
N PRO A 110 6.06 4.23 6.57
CA PRO A 110 6.54 4.11 5.20
C PRO A 110 7.50 5.24 4.85
N HIS A 111 8.58 4.89 4.18
CA HIS A 111 9.50 5.85 3.60
C HIS A 111 8.79 6.62 2.48
N ILE A 112 9.09 7.91 2.32
CA ILE A 112 8.45 8.81 1.33
C ILE A 112 9.50 9.70 0.67
N PRO A 113 9.30 10.15 -0.59
CA PRO A 113 10.27 10.96 -1.32
C PRO A 113 10.79 12.18 -0.55
N GLU A 114 9.92 12.86 0.20
CA GLU A 114 10.23 14.04 1.01
C GLU A 114 11.37 13.80 1.99
N ARG A 115 11.48 12.58 2.52
CA ARG A 115 12.52 12.19 3.48
C ARG A 115 13.72 11.60 2.75
N CYS A 116 13.48 10.64 1.85
CA CYS A 116 14.54 9.86 1.21
C CYS A 116 15.34 10.67 0.19
N TRP A 117 14.68 11.50 -0.62
CA TRP A 117 15.35 12.28 -1.67
C TRP A 117 16.08 13.49 -1.11
N GLY A 118 15.54 14.10 -0.03
CA GLY A 118 16.26 15.09 0.76
C GLY A 118 17.58 14.54 1.32
N ALA A 119 17.54 13.33 1.88
CA ALA A 119 18.73 12.63 2.36
C ALA A 119 19.73 12.29 1.24
N ALA A 120 19.24 12.08 0.00
CA ALA A 120 20.07 11.87 -1.18
C ALA A 120 20.63 13.16 -1.79
N GLY A 121 20.36 14.33 -1.20
CA GLY A 121 20.91 15.62 -1.61
C GLY A 121 20.05 16.43 -2.60
N LEU A 122 18.83 15.97 -2.90
CA LEU A 122 17.88 16.77 -3.67
C LEU A 122 17.20 17.82 -2.77
N VAL A 123 16.93 18.99 -3.33
CA VAL A 123 16.25 20.08 -2.61
C VAL A 123 14.82 20.17 -3.09
N MET A 124 13.86 20.13 -2.16
CA MET A 124 12.44 20.24 -2.48
C MET A 124 12.10 21.66 -2.95
N ILE A 125 11.33 21.76 -4.04
CA ILE A 125 10.78 23.01 -4.55
C ILE A 125 9.34 23.14 -4.04
N GLY A 126 9.09 24.16 -3.22
CA GLY A 126 7.77 24.40 -2.63
C GLY A 126 7.41 23.36 -1.56
N THR A 127 6.11 23.11 -1.41
CA THR A 127 5.57 22.13 -0.46
C THR A 127 4.90 20.98 -1.20
N PRO A 128 4.81 19.77 -0.60
CA PRO A 128 4.03 18.68 -1.16
C PRO A 128 2.58 19.11 -1.41
N VAL A 129 2.01 18.68 -2.54
CA VAL A 129 0.63 18.98 -2.93
C VAL A 129 -0.15 17.71 -3.21
N LEU A 130 -1.43 17.70 -2.85
CA LEU A 130 -2.34 16.62 -3.21
C LEU A 130 -2.82 16.80 -4.65
N ARG A 131 -2.68 15.76 -5.48
CA ARG A 131 -3.13 15.77 -6.88
C ARG A 131 -4.04 14.58 -7.16
N LEU A 132 -5.31 14.88 -7.43
CA LEU A 132 -6.29 13.89 -7.88
C LEU A 132 -5.95 13.40 -9.29
N GLN A 133 -5.76 12.11 -9.45
CA GLN A 133 -5.52 11.48 -10.74
C GLN A 133 -6.84 11.27 -11.48
N LYS A 134 -6.85 11.60 -12.77
CA LYS A 134 -8.05 11.52 -13.61
C LYS A 134 -8.08 10.19 -14.33
N LEU A 135 -8.81 9.24 -13.77
CA LEU A 135 -9.02 7.93 -14.38
C LEU A 135 -10.37 7.89 -15.11
N ASP A 136 -10.40 7.22 -16.25
CA ASP A 136 -11.61 6.83 -16.93
C ASP A 136 -12.24 5.63 -16.20
N THR A 137 -13.25 5.92 -15.39
CA THR A 137 -14.00 4.93 -14.62
C THR A 137 -15.19 4.35 -15.39
N SER A 138 -15.42 4.75 -16.65
CA SER A 138 -16.57 4.29 -17.44
C SER A 138 -16.61 2.78 -17.67
N LYS A 139 -15.43 2.14 -17.63
CA LYS A 139 -15.27 0.69 -17.78
C LYS A 139 -15.26 -0.07 -16.45
N PHE A 140 -15.34 0.64 -15.32
CA PHE A 140 -15.39 0.01 -14.01
C PHE A 140 -16.84 -0.26 -13.64
N ASP A 141 -17.09 -1.44 -13.08
CA ASP A 141 -18.37 -1.73 -12.45
C ASP A 141 -18.35 -1.15 -11.03
N LEU A 142 -19.06 -0.05 -10.83
CA LEU A 142 -19.11 0.67 -9.56
C LEU A 142 -20.22 0.18 -8.62
N LYS A 143 -21.06 -0.77 -9.04
CA LYS A 143 -22.33 -1.08 -8.34
C LYS A 143 -22.47 -2.53 -7.93
N SER A 144 -21.84 -3.48 -8.63
CA SER A 144 -22.07 -4.90 -8.36
C SER A 144 -20.95 -5.58 -7.56
N GLY A 145 -19.86 -4.87 -7.25
CA GLY A 145 -18.79 -5.43 -6.43
C GLY A 145 -19.21 -5.69 -4.97
N PRO A 146 -18.37 -6.36 -4.17
CA PRO A 146 -18.63 -6.58 -2.75
C PRO A 146 -18.77 -5.26 -1.98
N ILE A 147 -19.45 -5.27 -0.83
CA ILE A 147 -19.63 -4.08 0.00
C ILE A 147 -18.56 -4.05 1.10
N GLN A 148 -17.84 -2.93 1.21
CA GLN A 148 -16.92 -2.70 2.32
C GLN A 148 -17.69 -2.49 3.62
N ARG A 149 -17.38 -3.30 4.63
CA ARG A 149 -18.05 -3.26 5.95
C ARG A 149 -18.02 -1.88 6.63
N ALA A 150 -16.91 -1.16 6.52
CA ALA A 150 -16.72 0.12 7.22
C ALA A 150 -17.48 1.30 6.60
N SER A 151 -17.54 1.36 5.26
CA SER A 151 -18.13 2.49 4.54
C SER A 151 -19.52 2.20 3.96
N GLY A 152 -19.89 0.92 3.82
CA GLY A 152 -21.11 0.51 3.10
C GLY A 152 -21.02 0.70 1.59
N MET A 153 -19.85 1.06 1.05
CA MET A 153 -19.64 1.31 -0.38
C MET A 153 -19.24 0.02 -1.11
N HIS A 154 -19.68 -0.10 -2.36
CA HIS A 154 -19.26 -1.19 -3.24
C HIS A 154 -17.82 -0.97 -3.74
N TYR A 155 -16.96 -1.98 -3.58
CA TYR A 155 -15.65 -1.99 -4.22
C TYR A 155 -15.84 -1.96 -5.74
N PRO A 156 -15.25 -0.97 -6.46
CA PRO A 156 -15.31 -0.97 -7.91
C PRO A 156 -14.64 -2.22 -8.47
N GLN A 157 -15.16 -2.77 -9.55
CA GLN A 157 -14.57 -3.92 -10.22
C GLN A 157 -14.05 -3.56 -11.60
N ALA A 158 -12.93 -4.15 -11.98
CA ALA A 158 -12.37 -4.07 -13.32
C ALA A 158 -12.08 -5.48 -13.84
N THR A 159 -12.17 -5.64 -15.16
CA THR A 159 -11.71 -6.87 -15.83
C THR A 159 -10.31 -6.65 -16.34
N VAL A 160 -9.40 -7.56 -15.99
CA VAL A 160 -8.01 -7.58 -16.46
C VAL A 160 -7.70 -8.88 -17.16
N GLN A 161 -6.87 -8.82 -18.19
CA GLN A 161 -6.33 -10.03 -18.79
C GLN A 161 -5.07 -10.46 -18.04
N GLU A 162 -5.02 -11.72 -17.62
CA GLU A 162 -3.82 -12.27 -17.00
C GLU A 162 -2.69 -12.37 -18.03
N PRO A 163 -1.46 -11.92 -17.72
CA PRO A 163 -0.38 -11.85 -18.71
C PRO A 163 0.05 -13.20 -19.31
N VAL A 164 -0.11 -14.30 -18.56
CA VAL A 164 0.39 -15.63 -18.96
C VAL A 164 -0.70 -16.47 -19.62
N THR A 165 -1.86 -16.66 -18.97
CA THR A 165 -2.92 -17.51 -19.53
C THR A 165 -3.84 -16.77 -20.50
N HIS A 166 -3.71 -15.44 -20.60
CA HIS A 166 -4.60 -14.58 -21.38
C HIS A 166 -6.09 -14.67 -20.99
N LYS A 167 -6.40 -15.24 -19.82
CA LYS A 167 -7.76 -15.30 -19.29
C LYS A 167 -8.16 -13.96 -18.71
N ASN A 168 -9.43 -13.60 -18.90
CA ASN A 168 -10.01 -12.44 -18.24
C ASN A 168 -10.36 -12.80 -16.79
N VAL A 169 -9.90 -11.95 -15.87
CA VAL A 169 -10.11 -12.08 -14.43
C VAL A 169 -10.72 -10.77 -13.93
N THR A 170 -11.75 -10.89 -13.10
CA THR A 170 -12.32 -9.74 -12.40
C THR A 170 -11.51 -9.45 -11.14
N VAL A 171 -11.15 -8.18 -10.94
CA VAL A 171 -10.43 -7.70 -9.76
C VAL A 171 -11.24 -6.62 -9.05
N ASN A 172 -11.19 -6.62 -7.72
CA ASN A 172 -11.73 -5.56 -6.89
C ASN A 172 -10.69 -4.44 -6.76
N LEU A 173 -11.08 -3.22 -7.10
CA LEU A 173 -10.27 -2.01 -6.96
C LEU A 173 -10.46 -1.41 -5.56
N PRO A 174 -9.46 -0.68 -5.05
CA PRO A 174 -9.57 -0.08 -3.73
C PRO A 174 -10.53 1.10 -3.71
N LEU A 175 -11.12 1.37 -2.54
CA LEU A 175 -12.05 2.45 -2.31
C LEU A 175 -11.35 3.77 -1.99
N GLY A 176 -11.93 4.88 -2.47
CA GLY A 176 -11.46 6.24 -2.24
C GLY A 176 -11.00 6.92 -3.52
N ASP A 177 -10.76 8.22 -3.43
CA ASP A 177 -10.21 8.99 -4.54
C ASP A 177 -8.75 8.61 -4.78
N ILE A 178 -8.39 8.44 -6.05
CA ILE A 178 -7.01 8.15 -6.45
C ILE A 178 -6.22 9.47 -6.42
N THR A 179 -5.85 9.87 -5.22
CA THR A 179 -5.08 11.09 -4.96
C THR A 179 -3.65 10.72 -4.59
N MET A 180 -2.68 11.46 -5.14
CA MET A 180 -1.28 11.32 -4.81
C MET A 180 -0.79 12.52 -3.99
N THR A 181 0.10 12.27 -3.04
CA THR A 181 0.99 13.32 -2.53
C THR A 181 2.12 13.48 -3.54
N VAL A 182 2.29 14.68 -4.07
CA VAL A 182 3.28 15.00 -5.10
C VAL A 182 4.24 16.06 -4.59
N SER A 183 5.53 15.75 -4.67
CA SER A 183 6.62 16.63 -4.27
C SER A 183 7.59 16.82 -5.43
N MET A 184 7.99 18.07 -5.65
CA MET A 184 8.96 18.45 -6.67
C MET A 184 10.30 18.73 -6.03
N PHE A 185 11.37 18.37 -6.71
CA PHE A 185 12.74 18.52 -6.24
C PHE A 185 13.65 18.96 -7.39
N GLN A 186 14.79 19.50 -7.02
CA GLN A 186 15.86 19.91 -7.92
C GLN A 186 17.18 19.41 -7.37
N ASP A 187 18.09 19.04 -8.27
CA ASP A 187 19.49 18.86 -7.92
C ASP A 187 20.17 20.23 -7.97
N PRO A 188 20.74 20.76 -6.87
CA PRO A 188 21.48 22.02 -6.88
C PRO A 188 22.63 22.05 -7.90
N LYS A 189 23.20 20.89 -8.24
CA LYS A 189 24.27 20.76 -9.24
C LYS A 189 23.74 20.80 -10.68
N HIS A 190 22.47 20.48 -10.89
CA HIS A 190 21.84 20.41 -12.21
C HIS A 190 20.45 21.05 -12.20
N PRO A 191 20.37 22.39 -12.04
CA PRO A 191 19.10 23.08 -11.83
C PRO A 191 18.15 22.99 -13.04
N GLY A 192 18.61 22.63 -14.23
CA GLY A 192 17.73 22.39 -15.37
C GLY A 192 16.79 21.19 -15.20
N HIS A 193 17.11 20.24 -14.30
CA HIS A 193 16.29 19.05 -14.12
C HIS A 193 15.32 19.19 -12.95
N ILE A 194 14.04 18.91 -13.24
CA ILE A 194 12.99 18.75 -12.24
C ILE A 194 12.80 17.26 -11.98
N PHE A 195 12.80 16.91 -10.70
CA PHE A 195 12.49 15.59 -10.20
C PHE A 195 11.14 15.65 -9.51
N ILE A 196 10.22 14.75 -9.87
CA ILE A 196 8.89 14.65 -9.27
C ILE A 196 8.79 13.29 -8.61
N GLY A 197 8.54 13.29 -7.30
CA GLY A 197 8.20 12.10 -6.53
C GLY A 197 6.73 12.18 -6.14
N ALA A 198 5.94 11.21 -6.57
CA ALA A 198 4.51 11.13 -6.28
C ALA A 198 4.17 9.77 -5.70
N TYR A 199 3.33 9.71 -4.67
CA TYR A 199 2.93 8.43 -4.08
C TYR A 199 1.52 8.43 -3.53
N PHE A 200 1.00 7.22 -3.37
CA PHE A 200 -0.19 6.91 -2.58
C PHE A 200 -0.05 5.51 -1.98
N PHE A 201 -0.98 5.15 -1.10
CA PHE A 201 -1.03 3.84 -0.46
C PHE A 201 -2.38 3.16 -0.71
N ILE A 202 -2.32 1.84 -0.84
CA ILE A 202 -3.48 0.95 -0.80
C ILE A 202 -3.38 0.16 0.50
N ALA A 203 -4.25 0.43 1.47
CA ALA A 203 -4.27 -0.23 2.77
C ALA A 203 -5.62 -0.86 3.03
N ASN A 204 -5.65 -2.18 3.25
CA ASN A 204 -6.89 -2.94 3.55
C ASN A 204 -8.05 -2.55 2.61
N GLY A 205 -7.78 -2.56 1.29
CA GLY A 205 -8.78 -2.22 0.28
C GLY A 205 -9.14 -0.73 0.14
N SER A 206 -8.49 0.20 0.84
CA SER A 206 -8.75 1.64 0.75
C SER A 206 -7.51 2.42 0.32
N LEU A 207 -7.73 3.57 -0.31
CA LEU A 207 -6.69 4.50 -0.76
C LEU A 207 -6.42 5.60 0.27
N THR A 208 -5.16 6.01 0.38
CA THR A 208 -4.78 7.26 1.04
C THR A 208 -3.51 7.85 0.42
N PRO A 209 -3.41 9.18 0.26
CA PRO A 209 -2.16 9.85 -0.14
C PRO A 209 -1.18 10.01 1.04
N SER A 210 -1.53 9.63 2.28
CA SER A 210 -0.78 9.98 3.49
C SER A 210 -0.05 8.79 4.12
N ALA A 211 1.25 8.96 4.38
CA ALA A 211 2.06 7.97 5.10
C ALA A 211 1.72 7.87 6.59
N ILE A 212 0.96 8.83 7.13
CA ILE A 212 0.46 8.79 8.51
C ILE A 212 -0.86 8.03 8.55
N GLU A 213 -1.78 8.33 7.63
CA GLU A 213 -3.12 7.73 7.60
C GLU A 213 -3.10 6.25 7.22
N VAL A 214 -2.10 5.80 6.44
CA VAL A 214 -1.96 4.39 6.06
C VAL A 214 -1.95 3.45 7.27
N ARG A 215 -1.40 3.89 8.41
CA ARG A 215 -1.41 3.13 9.66
C ARG A 215 -2.83 2.96 10.19
N ASN A 216 -3.62 4.03 10.17
CA ASN A 216 -5.01 4.00 10.63
C ASN A 216 -5.89 3.10 9.76
N LEU A 217 -5.60 3.03 8.45
CA LEU A 217 -6.32 2.16 7.53
C LEU A 217 -5.92 0.68 7.66
N SER A 218 -4.62 0.40 7.86
CA SER A 218 -4.08 -0.97 7.93
C SER A 218 -4.21 -1.62 9.31
N PHE A 219 -4.25 -0.85 10.40
CA PHE A 219 -4.30 -1.36 11.78
C PHE A 219 -5.64 -1.13 12.49
N LYS A 220 -6.75 -1.39 11.83
CA LYS A 220 -8.06 -1.41 12.50
C LYS A 220 -8.10 -2.56 13.49
N LEU A 221 -8.42 -2.31 14.75
CA LEU A 221 -8.41 -3.34 15.81
C LEU A 221 -9.27 -4.56 15.48
N THR A 222 -10.34 -4.39 14.73
CA THR A 222 -11.30 -5.42 14.34
C THR A 222 -10.85 -6.30 13.17
N ASP A 223 -9.80 -5.91 12.44
CA ASP A 223 -9.31 -6.69 11.30
C ASP A 223 -8.27 -7.72 11.75
N ARG A 224 -8.46 -8.98 11.38
CA ARG A 224 -7.49 -10.05 11.67
C ARG A 224 -6.18 -9.86 10.91
N TYR A 225 -6.32 -9.45 9.65
CA TYR A 225 -5.23 -9.28 8.72
C TYR A 225 -4.90 -7.80 8.52
N ALA A 226 -3.65 -7.50 8.19
CA ALA A 226 -3.25 -6.16 7.80
C ALA A 226 -2.29 -6.20 6.62
N TYR A 227 -2.51 -5.30 5.65
CA TYR A 227 -1.50 -4.99 4.66
C TYR A 227 -1.60 -3.53 4.24
N TYR A 228 -0.49 -3.00 3.73
CA TYR A 228 -0.54 -1.88 2.81
C TYR A 228 0.47 -2.04 1.69
N CYS A 229 0.18 -1.40 0.57
CA CYS A 229 1.05 -1.30 -0.58
C CYS A 229 1.33 0.16 -0.86
N LYS A 230 2.60 0.55 -0.87
CA LYS A 230 3.04 1.85 -1.37
C LYS A 230 3.17 1.78 -2.89
N VAL A 231 2.62 2.77 -3.58
CA VAL A 231 2.81 2.96 -5.03
C VAL A 231 3.41 4.33 -5.23
N GLN A 232 4.60 4.40 -5.81
CA GLN A 232 5.32 5.62 -6.08
C GLN A 232 5.69 5.74 -7.56
N PHE A 233 5.49 6.93 -8.10
CA PHE A 233 5.95 7.34 -9.41
C PHE A 233 7.09 8.33 -9.24
N SER A 234 8.13 8.16 -10.04
CA SER A 234 9.30 9.02 -10.07
C SER A 234 9.55 9.45 -11.50
N TYR A 235 9.54 10.77 -11.72
CA TYR A 235 9.63 11.37 -13.04
C TYR A 235 10.74 12.42 -13.03
N ARG A 236 11.55 12.43 -14.08
CA ARG A 236 12.65 13.39 -14.24
C ARG A 236 12.59 13.98 -15.63
N VAL A 237 12.62 15.30 -15.72
CA VAL A 237 12.57 16.00 -17.00
C VAL A 237 13.38 17.29 -16.96
N HIS A 238 13.91 17.72 -18.10
CA HIS A 238 14.51 19.06 -18.25
C HIS A 238 13.45 20.03 -18.76
N GLU A 239 12.66 20.61 -17.86
CA GLU A 239 11.59 21.58 -18.14
C GLU A 239 11.38 22.51 -16.93
N GLN A 240 10.58 23.56 -17.10
CA GLN A 240 10.12 24.38 -15.98
C GLN A 240 9.15 23.61 -15.08
N PRO A 241 9.12 23.86 -13.74
CA PRO A 241 8.26 23.14 -12.79
C PRO A 241 6.79 23.07 -13.19
N GLU A 242 6.23 24.16 -13.71
CA GLU A 242 4.82 24.30 -14.08
C GLU A 242 4.44 23.41 -15.29
N ILE A 243 5.40 23.24 -16.22
CA ILE A 243 5.26 22.36 -17.38
C ILE A 243 5.48 20.91 -16.94
N ALA A 244 6.53 20.66 -16.16
CA ALA A 244 6.91 19.33 -15.69
C ALA A 244 5.77 18.65 -14.90
N ILE A 245 5.10 19.37 -14.01
CA ILE A 245 3.98 18.84 -13.22
C ILE A 245 2.76 18.50 -14.09
N THR A 246 2.48 19.30 -15.11
CA THR A 246 1.37 19.07 -16.04
C THR A 246 1.63 17.83 -16.91
N MET A 247 2.86 17.68 -17.39
CA MET A 247 3.29 16.48 -18.10
C MET A 247 3.20 15.24 -17.21
N PHE A 248 3.66 15.35 -15.97
CA PHE A 248 3.58 14.27 -14.99
C PHE A 248 2.14 13.83 -14.76
N ASP A 249 1.19 14.74 -14.52
CA ASP A 249 -0.22 14.37 -14.28
C ASP A 249 -0.81 13.55 -15.44
N GLN A 250 -0.54 13.97 -16.68
CA GLN A 250 -1.04 13.28 -17.87
C GLN A 250 -0.45 11.87 -17.97
N LEU A 251 0.87 11.75 -17.84
CA LEU A 251 1.58 10.48 -17.94
C LEU A 251 1.23 9.54 -16.78
N ALA A 252 1.19 10.05 -15.55
CA ALA A 252 0.87 9.28 -14.36
C ALA A 252 -0.58 8.78 -14.38
N SER A 253 -1.55 9.63 -14.77
CA SER A 253 -2.95 9.20 -14.90
C SER A 253 -3.12 8.13 -15.98
N ASP A 254 -2.47 8.28 -17.15
CA ASP A 254 -2.53 7.30 -18.24
C ASP A 254 -1.90 5.96 -17.85
N LEU A 255 -0.71 5.97 -17.24
CA LEU A 255 -0.07 4.74 -16.75
C LEU A 255 -0.90 4.09 -15.64
N LEU A 256 -1.39 4.87 -14.67
CA LEU A 256 -2.13 4.38 -13.52
C LEU A 256 -3.48 3.75 -13.92
N GLN A 257 -4.15 4.29 -14.94
CA GLN A 257 -5.37 3.71 -15.52
C GLN A 257 -5.20 2.23 -15.88
N LEU A 258 -4.01 1.86 -16.38
CA LEU A 258 -3.70 0.51 -16.84
C LEU A 258 -3.01 -0.32 -15.75
N LEU A 259 -2.16 0.32 -14.94
CA LEU A 259 -1.38 -0.33 -13.89
C LEU A 259 -2.26 -0.76 -12.70
N LEU A 260 -3.18 0.09 -12.24
CA LEU A 260 -3.90 -0.14 -10.99
C LEU A 260 -4.69 -1.46 -11.00
N PRO A 261 -5.50 -1.79 -12.03
CA PRO A 261 -6.19 -3.08 -12.07
C PRO A 261 -5.23 -4.28 -12.07
N GLN A 262 -4.10 -4.20 -12.78
CA GLN A 262 -3.09 -5.27 -12.82
C GLN A 262 -2.34 -5.40 -11.49
N LEU A 263 -2.10 -4.31 -10.79
CA LEU A 263 -1.58 -4.33 -9.43
C LEU A 263 -2.57 -4.98 -8.46
N MET A 264 -3.86 -4.66 -8.57
CA MET A 264 -4.89 -5.28 -7.72
C MET A 264 -5.02 -6.79 -7.94
N ARG A 265 -4.68 -7.31 -9.12
CA ARG A 265 -4.54 -8.77 -9.35
C ARG A 265 -3.45 -9.39 -8.45
N SER A 266 -2.36 -8.67 -8.24
CA SER A 266 -1.20 -9.12 -7.45
C SER A 266 -1.43 -8.98 -5.95
N LEU A 267 -2.09 -7.90 -5.54
CA LEU A 267 -2.44 -7.64 -4.14
C LEU A 267 -3.52 -8.60 -3.62
N PRO A 268 -3.62 -8.77 -2.30
CA PRO A 268 -4.69 -9.58 -1.70
C PRO A 268 -6.08 -9.08 -2.07
N ASP A 269 -7.02 -10.02 -2.26
CA ASP A 269 -8.43 -9.69 -2.46
C ASP A 269 -9.08 -9.32 -1.13
N TRP A 270 -8.93 -8.06 -0.75
CA TRP A 270 -9.36 -7.58 0.56
C TRP A 270 -10.85 -7.87 0.88
N PRO A 271 -11.80 -7.68 -0.06
CA PRO A 271 -13.19 -8.08 0.14
C PRO A 271 -13.39 -9.52 0.63
N VAL A 272 -12.56 -10.46 0.19
CA VAL A 272 -12.64 -11.86 0.63
C VAL A 272 -12.13 -12.00 2.07
N LEU A 273 -11.04 -11.31 2.40
CA LEU A 273 -10.38 -11.38 3.70
C LEU A 273 -11.19 -10.71 4.81
N GLU A 274 -11.80 -9.56 4.50
CA GLU A 274 -12.65 -8.85 5.45
C GLU A 274 -13.87 -9.72 5.80
N ASN A 275 -14.49 -10.38 4.82
CA ASN A 275 -15.65 -11.24 5.07
C ASN A 275 -15.27 -12.52 5.85
N THR A 276 -14.13 -13.13 5.54
CA THR A 276 -13.64 -14.35 6.21
C THR A 276 -13.25 -14.11 7.67
N SER A 277 -12.75 -12.91 8.00
CA SER A 277 -12.38 -12.53 9.39
C SER A 277 -13.56 -12.56 10.37
N THR A 278 -14.79 -12.71 9.88
CA THR A 278 -16.03 -12.75 10.67
C THR A 278 -16.49 -14.18 10.98
N GLN A 279 -16.00 -15.19 10.26
CA GLN A 279 -16.36 -16.60 10.47
C GLN A 279 -15.34 -17.29 11.37
N ILE A 280 -15.50 -17.20 12.69
CA ILE A 280 -14.96 -18.20 13.62
C ILE A 280 -16.13 -19.08 14.03
N PRO A 281 -16.01 -20.43 13.94
CA PRO A 281 -17.08 -21.32 14.37
C PRO A 281 -17.31 -21.11 15.87
N VAL A 282 -18.56 -20.87 16.24
CA VAL A 282 -19.01 -21.13 17.60
C VAL A 282 -18.87 -22.64 17.79
N THR A 283 -17.72 -23.10 18.27
CA THR A 283 -17.60 -24.48 18.76
C THR A 283 -18.41 -24.55 20.04
N SER A 284 -19.68 -24.93 19.88
CA SER A 284 -20.51 -25.46 20.95
C SER A 284 -19.96 -26.83 21.32
N SER A 285 -19.22 -26.91 22.43
CA SER A 285 -18.99 -28.12 23.21
C SER A 285 -18.41 -27.74 24.56
#